data_AF-A0A2E3UAI4-F1
#
_entry.id   AF-A0A2E3UAI4-F1
#
_cell.length_a   1.000
_cell.length_b   1.000
_cell.length_c   1.000
_cell.angle_alpha   90.00
_cell.angle_beta   90.00
_cell.angle_gamma   90.00
#
_symmetry.space_group_name_H-M   'P 1'
#
loop_
_entity.id
_entity.type
_entity.pdbx_description
1 polymer ?
#
loop_
_entity_poly.entity_id
_entity_poly.type
_entity_poly.pdbx_seq_one_letter_code
_entity_poly.pdbx_strand_id
1 'polypeptide(L)'
;MMKTEHSTDESVAPAGVRATETAVSVFGWLQLFNARNLGLMVLLAAIMVSALAVVNTSFKSRTVFHELQTLRAESNELDVQQGQLLIEQSTFGLEGRIEQKAMEELDMTLPDWSRIIMVRHE
;
A
#
# COMPACT_ATOMS: atom_id res chain seq x y z
N MET A 1 57.91 78.42 52.63
CA MET A 1 57.40 77.93 51.33
C MET A 1 57.02 76.46 51.52
N MET A 2 55.86 75.94 51.16
CA MET A 2 54.61 76.45 50.60
C MET A 2 53.60 75.29 50.78
N LYS A 3 52.34 75.60 51.06
CA LYS A 3 51.26 74.65 51.40
C LYS A 3 50.50 74.20 50.14
N THR A 4 49.54 73.28 50.35
CA THR A 4 48.32 72.89 49.57
C THR A 4 48.52 71.72 48.59
N GLU A 5 48.03 70.52 48.93
CA GLU A 5 46.71 69.95 48.53
C GLU A 5 46.77 69.33 47.12
N HIS A 6 46.03 68.31 46.70
CA HIS A 6 45.05 67.40 47.27
C HIS A 6 44.78 66.37 46.13
N SER A 7 44.31 65.20 46.53
CA SER A 7 43.85 64.09 45.72
C SER A 7 43.04 64.47 44.46
N THR A 8 43.36 63.87 43.32
CA THR A 8 42.43 63.54 42.22
C THR A 8 43.10 62.38 41.48
N ASP A 9 42.85 61.15 41.91
CA ASP A 9 41.86 60.27 41.30
C ASP A 9 42.00 60.23 39.77
N GLU A 10 42.82 59.31 39.27
CA GLU A 10 42.55 58.70 37.97
C GLU A 10 42.87 57.21 38.07
N SER A 11 41.86 56.51 38.57
CA SER A 11 41.59 55.09 38.38
C SER A 11 42.05 54.59 36.99
N VAL A 12 43.26 54.05 36.92
CA VAL A 12 43.72 53.25 35.78
C VAL A 12 43.09 51.86 35.89
N ALA A 13 41.90 51.71 35.31
CA ALA A 13 41.24 50.43 35.12
C ALA A 13 42.01 49.60 34.07
N PRO A 14 42.27 48.30 34.29
CA PRO A 14 42.92 47.47 33.29
C PRO A 14 41.99 47.28 32.08
N ALA A 15 42.63 47.36 30.91
CA ALA A 15 42.05 47.20 29.58
C ALA A 15 40.95 46.14 29.53
N GLY A 16 39.75 46.59 29.14
CA GLY A 16 38.58 45.76 28.97
C GLY A 16 38.87 44.57 28.05
N VAL A 17 38.69 43.38 28.61
CA VAL A 17 38.45 42.14 27.86
C VAL A 17 37.21 42.40 27.01
N ARG A 18 37.41 42.81 25.75
CA ARG A 18 36.37 42.74 24.72
C ARG A 18 36.26 41.27 24.30
N ALA A 19 35.68 40.47 25.17
CA ALA A 19 35.04 39.25 24.74
C ALA A 19 33.94 39.71 23.78
N THR A 20 34.22 39.59 22.49
CA THR A 20 33.23 39.64 21.43
C THR A 20 32.36 38.39 21.58
N GLU A 21 31.50 38.39 22.60
CA GLU A 21 30.39 37.47 22.68
C GLU A 21 29.41 37.92 21.61
N THR A 22 29.58 37.39 20.39
CA THR A 22 28.50 37.29 19.43
C THR A 22 27.49 36.30 20.01
N ALA A 23 26.74 36.75 21.02
CA ALA A 23 25.62 36.05 21.59
C ALA A 23 24.61 35.87 20.46
N VAL A 24 24.64 34.70 19.82
CA VAL A 24 23.59 34.28 18.89
C VAL A 24 22.31 34.36 19.68
N SER A 25 21.46 35.32 19.33
CA SER A 25 20.27 35.62 20.09
C SER A 25 19.37 34.38 20.12
N VAL A 26 19.32 33.70 21.26
CA VAL A 26 18.33 32.66 21.54
C VAL A 26 16.92 33.23 21.36
N PHE A 27 16.77 34.54 21.57
CA PHE A 27 15.54 35.28 21.35
C PHE A 27 15.13 35.42 19.87
N GLY A 28 16.05 35.25 18.92
CA GLY A 28 15.75 35.10 17.49
C GLY A 28 15.01 33.79 17.19
N TRP A 29 15.21 32.76 18.02
CA TRP A 29 14.35 31.56 18.02
C TRP A 29 12.97 31.86 18.59
N LEU A 30 12.81 32.91 19.40
CA LEU A 30 11.49 33.32 19.91
C LEU A 30 10.70 34.13 18.86
N GLN A 31 11.37 34.75 17.87
CA GLN A 31 10.69 35.36 16.72
C GLN A 31 10.00 34.32 15.80
N LEU A 32 10.20 33.01 16.00
CA LEU A 32 9.37 31.96 15.41
C LEU A 32 7.91 31.99 15.90
N PHE A 33 7.61 32.58 17.07
CA PHE A 33 6.26 32.59 17.65
C PHE A 33 5.37 33.74 17.16
N ASN A 34 5.86 34.55 16.20
CA ASN A 34 5.03 35.56 15.55
C ASN A 34 3.82 34.92 14.85
N ALA A 35 2.64 35.55 14.90
CA ALA A 35 1.41 35.05 14.26
C ALA A 35 1.58 34.68 12.78
N ARG A 36 2.49 35.38 12.07
CA ARG A 36 2.88 35.07 10.70
C ARG A 36 3.58 33.71 10.54
N ASN A 37 4.42 33.34 11.51
CA ASN A 37 5.19 32.09 11.49
C ASN A 37 4.37 30.90 12.02
N LEU A 38 3.33 31.17 12.82
CA LEU A 38 2.37 30.17 13.29
C LEU A 38 1.63 29.51 12.12
N GLY A 39 1.28 30.27 11.07
CA GLY A 39 0.70 29.73 9.84
C GLY A 39 1.63 28.73 9.13
N LEU A 40 2.94 29.02 9.07
CA LEU A 40 3.93 28.12 8.48
C LEU A 40 4.12 26.84 9.31
N MET A 41 4.10 26.95 10.63
CA MET A 41 4.18 25.78 11.52
C MET A 41 2.95 24.88 11.38
N VAL A 42 1.74 25.46 11.29
CA VAL A 42 0.51 24.70 11.04
C VAL A 42 0.54 24.02 9.68
N LEU A 43 1.00 24.72 8.63
CA LEU A 43 1.15 24.13 7.30
C LEU A 43 2.14 22.97 7.30
N LEU A 44 3.30 23.13 7.97
CA LEU A 44 4.31 22.08 8.10
C LEU A 44 3.76 20.86 8.86
N ALA A 45 3.04 21.09 9.95
CA ALA A 45 2.37 20.02 10.69
C ALA A 45 1.30 19.31 9.83
N ALA A 46 0.51 20.07 9.07
CA ALA A 46 -0.51 19.50 8.17
C ALA A 46 0.12 18.62 7.07
N ILE A 47 1.26 19.05 6.49
CA ILE A 47 2.01 18.25 5.51
C ILE A 47 2.54 16.97 6.15
N MET A 48 3.07 17.06 7.36
CA MET A 48 3.61 15.90 8.09
C MET A 48 2.52 14.88 8.42
N VAL A 49 1.37 15.35 8.89
CA VAL A 49 0.18 14.51 9.12
C VAL A 49 -0.31 13.88 7.83
N SER A 50 -0.38 14.65 6.74
CA SER A 50 -0.77 14.14 5.41
C SER A 50 0.18 13.03 4.93
N ALA A 51 1.49 13.25 5.03
CA ALA A 51 2.49 12.24 4.65
C ALA A 51 2.32 10.94 5.45
N LEU A 52 2.15 11.04 6.77
CA LEU A 52 1.91 9.88 7.64
C LEU A 52 0.57 9.19 7.31
N ALA A 53 -0.49 9.95 7.03
CA ALA A 53 -1.79 9.41 6.66
C ALA A 53 -1.74 8.64 5.32
N VAL A 54 -1.02 9.17 4.33
CA VAL A 54 -0.81 8.50 3.03
C VAL A 54 -0.01 7.20 3.22
N VAL A 55 1.08 7.24 4.00
CA VAL A 55 1.89 6.04 4.29
C VAL A 55 1.05 4.98 5.04
N ASN A 56 0.27 5.39 6.04
CA ASN A 56 -0.61 4.49 6.77
C ASN A 56 -1.70 3.90 5.88
N THR A 57 -2.25 4.68 4.94
CA THR A 57 -3.21 4.20 3.95
C THR A 57 -2.58 3.17 3.02
N SER A 58 -1.35 3.41 2.57
CA SER A 58 -0.58 2.45 1.75
C SER A 58 -0.25 1.16 2.52
N PHE A 59 0.07 1.27 3.82
CA PHE A 59 0.34 0.12 4.68
C PHE A 59 -0.92 -0.71 4.92
N LYS A 60 -2.04 -0.07 5.29
CA LYS A 60 -3.34 -0.73 5.46
C LYS A 60 -3.86 -1.33 4.16
N SER A 61 -3.59 -0.67 3.03
CA SER A 61 -3.92 -1.21 1.71
C SER A 61 -3.31 -2.60 1.56
N ARG A 62 -2.04 -2.81 1.90
CA ARG A 62 -1.41 -4.14 1.81
C ARG A 62 -2.09 -5.22 2.66
N THR A 63 -2.62 -4.88 3.84
CA THR A 63 -3.26 -5.86 4.73
C THR A 63 -4.70 -6.17 4.33
N VAL A 64 -5.50 -5.15 4.02
CA VAL A 64 -6.90 -5.33 3.56
C VAL A 64 -6.94 -6.02 2.20
N PHE A 65 -5.95 -5.75 1.34
CA PHE A 65 -5.85 -6.41 0.04
C PHE A 65 -5.44 -7.88 0.16
N HIS A 66 -4.68 -8.25 1.20
CA HIS A 66 -4.28 -9.64 1.42
C HIS A 66 -5.49 -10.53 1.76
N GLU A 67 -6.36 -10.09 2.67
CA GLU A 67 -7.58 -10.84 3.03
C GLU A 67 -8.56 -10.93 1.86
N LEU A 68 -8.69 -9.86 1.08
CA LEU A 68 -9.45 -9.89 -0.16
C LEU A 68 -8.85 -10.83 -1.21
N GLN A 69 -7.52 -10.92 -1.29
CA GLN A 69 -6.81 -11.84 -2.18
C GLN A 69 -7.00 -13.30 -1.76
N THR A 70 -7.00 -13.62 -0.46
CA THR A 70 -7.20 -14.99 0.02
C THR A 70 -8.61 -15.51 -0.30
N LEU A 71 -9.64 -14.72 -0.03
CA LEU A 71 -11.03 -15.11 -0.36
C LEU A 71 -11.22 -15.26 -1.89
N ARG A 72 -10.58 -14.40 -2.69
CA ARG A 72 -10.61 -14.52 -4.15
C ARG A 72 -9.91 -15.78 -4.65
N ALA A 73 -8.81 -16.18 -4.01
CA ALA A 73 -8.09 -17.39 -4.38
C ALA A 73 -8.95 -18.63 -4.14
N GLU A 74 -9.64 -18.70 -3.00
CA GLU A 74 -10.57 -19.78 -2.67
C GLU A 74 -11.74 -19.85 -3.66
N SER A 75 -12.36 -18.70 -3.98
CA SER A 75 -13.42 -18.64 -5.00
C SER A 75 -12.94 -19.14 -6.36
N ASN A 76 -11.74 -18.75 -6.79
CA ASN A 76 -11.19 -19.15 -8.08
C ASN A 76 -10.91 -20.66 -8.14
N GLU A 77 -10.50 -21.27 -7.03
CA GLU A 77 -10.33 -22.72 -6.95
C GLU A 77 -11.67 -23.46 -7.13
N LEU A 78 -12.74 -22.97 -6.49
CA LEU A 78 -14.09 -23.53 -6.65
C LEU A 78 -14.61 -23.36 -8.09
N ASP A 79 -14.37 -22.21 -8.73
CA ASP A 79 -14.78 -21.95 -10.12
C ASP A 79 -14.09 -22.92 -11.09
N VAL A 80 -12.81 -23.25 -10.85
CA VAL A 80 -12.08 -24.26 -11.62
C VAL A 80 -12.70 -25.64 -11.45
N GLN A 81 -13.02 -26.04 -10.21
CA GLN A 81 -13.67 -27.32 -9.94
C GLN A 81 -15.05 -27.40 -10.61
N GLN A 82 -15.84 -26.33 -10.57
CA GLN A 82 -17.12 -26.26 -11.28
C GLN A 82 -16.96 -26.38 -12.79
N GLY A 83 -15.94 -25.74 -13.36
CA GLY A 83 -15.60 -25.88 -14.78
C GLY A 83 -15.28 -27.33 -15.16
N GLN A 84 -14.49 -28.03 -14.33
CA GLN A 84 -14.18 -29.45 -14.53
C GLN A 84 -15.45 -30.31 -14.48
N LEU A 85 -16.28 -30.14 -13.45
CA LEU A 85 -17.54 -30.87 -13.31
C LEU A 85 -18.51 -30.61 -14.47
N LEU A 86 -18.57 -29.39 -14.99
CA LEU A 86 -19.39 -29.06 -16.15
C LEU A 86 -18.91 -29.76 -17.42
N ILE A 87 -17.59 -29.87 -17.61
CA ILE A 87 -17.02 -30.64 -18.73
C ILE A 87 -17.41 -32.11 -18.57
N GLU A 88 -17.22 -32.70 -17.39
CA GLU A 88 -17.62 -34.08 -17.10
C GLU A 88 -19.12 -34.31 -17.38
N GLN A 89 -19.99 -33.44 -16.87
CA GLN A 89 -21.43 -33.51 -17.09
C GLN A 89 -21.81 -33.29 -18.54
N SER A 90 -21.11 -32.44 -19.29
CA SER A 90 -21.38 -32.23 -20.71
C SER A 90 -21.06 -33.47 -21.53
N THR A 91 -20.03 -34.23 -21.16
CA THR A 91 -19.70 -35.51 -21.82
C THR A 91 -20.77 -36.57 -21.55
N PHE A 92 -21.16 -36.79 -20.29
CA PHE A 92 -22.18 -37.80 -19.96
C PHE A 92 -23.61 -37.38 -20.37
N GLY A 93 -23.94 -36.09 -20.28
CA GLY A 93 -25.28 -35.57 -20.54
C GLY A 93 -25.64 -35.45 -22.03
N LEU A 94 -24.64 -35.29 -22.90
CA LEU A 94 -24.84 -35.33 -24.35
C LEU A 94 -24.96 -36.77 -24.84
N GLU A 95 -24.13 -37.69 -24.36
CA GLU A 95 -24.10 -39.07 -24.83
C GLU A 95 -25.38 -39.84 -24.48
N GLY A 96 -25.87 -39.75 -23.23
CA GLY A 96 -27.10 -40.44 -22.82
C GLY A 96 -28.36 -39.97 -23.56
N ARG A 97 -28.45 -38.68 -23.90
CA ARG A 97 -29.58 -38.15 -24.69
C ARG A 97 -29.50 -38.51 -26.16
N ILE A 98 -28.30 -38.57 -26.74
CA ILE A 98 -28.10 -38.97 -28.14
C ILE A 98 -28.40 -40.46 -28.29
N GLU A 99 -27.96 -41.31 -27.35
CA GLU A 99 -28.25 -42.74 -27.35
C GLU A 99 -29.75 -43.01 -27.27
N GLN A 100 -30.45 -42.37 -26.31
CA GLN A 100 -31.89 -42.54 -26.16
C GLN A 100 -32.65 -42.10 -27.41
N LYS A 101 -32.23 -40.98 -28.03
CA LYS A 101 -32.84 -40.49 -29.27
C LYS A 101 -32.53 -41.39 -30.47
N ALA A 102 -31.35 -41.98 -30.56
CA ALA A 102 -31.00 -42.96 -31.60
C ALA A 102 -31.76 -44.28 -31.43
N MET A 103 -31.99 -44.74 -30.20
CA MET A 103 -32.79 -45.92 -29.92
C MET A 103 -34.28 -45.69 -30.17
N GLU A 104 -34.86 -44.59 -29.67
CA GLU A 104 -36.31 -44.34 -29.80
C GLU A 104 -36.73 -43.81 -31.18
N GLU A 105 -35.98 -42.87 -31.76
CA GLU A 105 -36.38 -42.24 -33.04
C GLU A 105 -35.79 -42.94 -34.27
N LEU A 106 -34.64 -43.61 -34.14
CA LEU A 106 -33.97 -44.30 -35.25
C LEU A 106 -33.98 -45.84 -35.14
N ASP A 107 -34.60 -46.41 -34.11
CA ASP A 107 -34.68 -47.87 -33.85
C ASP A 107 -33.29 -48.54 -33.88
N MET A 108 -32.23 -47.79 -33.53
CA MET A 108 -30.87 -48.30 -33.55
C MET A 108 -30.65 -49.25 -32.37
N THR A 109 -30.26 -50.48 -32.67
CA THR A 109 -29.86 -51.49 -31.68
C THR A 109 -28.35 -51.73 -31.77
N LEU A 110 -27.68 -51.95 -30.63
CA LEU A 110 -26.26 -52.29 -30.64
C LEU A 110 -26.05 -53.62 -31.40
N PRO A 111 -25.29 -53.64 -32.50
CA PRO A 111 -25.06 -54.86 -33.26
C PRO A 111 -24.15 -55.82 -32.49
N ASP A 112 -24.51 -57.10 -32.53
CA ASP A 112 -23.70 -58.18 -31.95
C ASP A 112 -22.32 -58.26 -32.63
N TRP A 113 -21.29 -58.66 -31.86
CA TRP A 113 -19.87 -58.68 -32.27
C TRP A 113 -19.63 -59.46 -33.58
N SER A 114 -20.53 -60.38 -33.91
CA SER A 114 -20.53 -61.18 -35.13
C SER A 114 -20.83 -60.40 -36.42
N ARG A 115 -21.29 -59.15 -36.35
CA ARG A 115 -21.72 -58.33 -37.52
C ARG A 115 -20.80 -57.15 -37.85
N ILE A 116 -19.68 -56.97 -37.16
CA ILE A 116 -18.76 -55.86 -37.39
C ILE A 116 -17.79 -56.21 -38.54
N ILE A 117 -17.87 -55.48 -39.65
CA ILE A 117 -17.00 -55.65 -40.82
C ILE A 117 -16.04 -54.46 -40.92
N MET A 118 -14.73 -54.72 -40.85
CA MET A 118 -13.71 -53.68 -40.93
C MET A 118 -13.31 -53.42 -42.38
N VAL A 119 -13.66 -52.24 -42.89
CA VAL A 119 -13.26 -51.82 -44.24
C VAL A 119 -11.91 -51.13 -44.14
N ARG A 120 -10.87 -51.73 -44.71
CA ARG A 120 -9.55 -51.10 -44.87
C ARG A 120 -9.59 -50.28 -46.15
N HIS A 121 -9.39 -48.96 -46.02
CA HIS A 121 -9.12 -48.11 -47.17
C HIS A 121 -7.64 -48.24 -47.55
N GLU A 122 -7.42 -48.46 -48.84
CA GLU A 122 -6.12 -48.54 -49.52
C GLU A 122 -5.73 -47.21 -50.19
#